data_AF-A5BQC7-F1
#
_entry.id   AF-A5BQC7-F1
#
_cell.length_a   1.000
_cell.length_b   1.000
_cell.length_c   1.000
_cell.angle_alpha   90.00
_cell.angle_beta   90.00
_cell.angle_gamma   90.00
#
_symmetry.space_group_name_H-M   'P 1'
#
loop_
_entity.id
_entity.type
_entity.pdbx_description
1 polymer ?
#
loop_
_entity_poly.entity_id
_entity_poly.type
_entity_poly.pdbx_seq_one_letter_code
_entity_poly.pdbx_strand_id
1 'polypeptide(L)'
;MERKGKELGLGFWVRWMKVEEDGRYVDTGSPTVSSSRSWKSMEMEIQSLLEKLLDTNDAMSRCAASAAPTTSVTQKLARHRDILHEFTQEFRRIKGNMNSMREHAELLSSVRDDISEYKASGSMSPRMQLLRERAAIHGSISHIDDVISQAQTTRAALNSQRTLFGDFQGKVKLLSDKFPIIRGLLVNQEAAIKRYSHSLCSDRGLYVVLDYLLAFKM
;
A
#
# COMPACT_ATOMS: atom_id res chain seq x y z
N MET A 1 26.50 -6.82 -53.42
CA MET A 1 26.50 -6.75 -51.94
C MET A 1 25.60 -5.60 -51.54
N GLU A 2 24.29 -5.77 -51.66
CA GLU A 2 23.39 -6.38 -50.66
C GLU A 2 23.06 -5.40 -49.53
N ARG A 3 21.78 -5.02 -49.53
CA ARG A 3 21.11 -4.07 -48.63
C ARG A 3 20.97 -4.67 -47.23
N LYS A 4 21.41 -3.97 -46.18
CA LYS A 4 20.85 -4.11 -44.81
C LYS A 4 20.88 -2.80 -44.02
N GLY A 5 19.95 -1.91 -44.36
CA GLY A 5 19.43 -0.92 -43.41
C GLY A 5 18.01 -1.33 -43.05
N LYS A 6 17.83 -2.00 -41.91
CA LYS A 6 16.52 -2.36 -41.36
C LYS A 6 16.52 -2.26 -39.83
N GLU A 7 15.63 -1.41 -39.34
CA GLU A 7 14.84 -1.60 -38.12
C GLU A 7 15.55 -1.75 -36.77
N LEU A 8 15.92 -0.62 -36.17
CA LEU A 8 15.92 -0.50 -34.71
C LEU A 8 14.52 -0.06 -34.27
N GLY A 9 13.63 -1.04 -34.14
CA GLY A 9 12.23 -0.82 -33.79
C GLY A 9 12.04 -0.16 -32.42
N LEU A 10 10.84 0.37 -32.19
CA LEU A 10 10.37 0.99 -30.94
C LEU A 10 10.74 0.20 -29.67
N GLY A 11 10.92 -1.13 -29.77
CA GLY A 11 11.42 -1.96 -28.68
C GLY A 11 12.82 -1.60 -28.18
N PHE A 12 13.71 -1.08 -29.03
CA PHE A 12 15.02 -0.57 -28.61
C PHE A 12 14.87 0.71 -27.78
N TRP A 13 13.99 1.62 -28.21
CA TRP A 13 13.67 2.84 -27.47
C TRP A 13 12.94 2.56 -26.15
N VAL A 14 11.97 1.64 -26.14
CA VAL A 14 11.28 1.20 -24.92
C VAL A 14 12.26 0.51 -23.96
N ARG A 15 13.19 -0.30 -24.47
CA ARG A 15 14.21 -0.95 -23.65
C ARG A 15 15.24 0.04 -23.10
N TRP A 16 15.64 1.04 -23.87
CA TRP A 16 16.50 2.15 -23.39
C TRP A 16 15.81 2.95 -22.29
N MET A 17 14.53 3.32 -22.49
CA MET A 17 13.75 4.06 -21.51
C MET A 17 13.48 3.24 -20.24
N LYS A 18 13.35 1.91 -20.36
CA LYS A 18 13.21 0.98 -19.21
C LYS A 18 14.50 0.86 -18.39
N VAL A 19 15.67 0.92 -19.03
CA VAL A 19 16.98 0.89 -18.35
C VAL A 19 17.19 2.14 -17.50
N GLU A 20 16.57 3.27 -17.84
CA GLU A 20 16.67 4.52 -17.09
C GLU A 20 15.77 4.55 -15.84
N GLU A 21 14.68 3.76 -15.81
CA GLU A 21 13.84 3.56 -14.61
C GLU A 21 14.41 2.55 -13.60
N ASP A 22 15.16 1.54 -14.08
CA ASP A 22 15.75 0.49 -13.22
C ASP A 22 17.11 0.90 -12.61
N GLY A 23 17.52 2.16 -12.79
CA GLY A 23 18.53 2.84 -11.98
C GLY A 23 18.04 3.06 -10.55
N ARG A 24 17.57 1.99 -9.90
CA ARG A 24 17.23 1.95 -8.48
C ARG A 24 18.44 2.42 -7.71
N TYR A 25 18.29 3.60 -7.14
CA TYR A 25 18.97 4.08 -5.96
C TYR A 25 19.32 2.89 -5.07
N VAL A 26 20.59 2.48 -5.09
CA VAL A 26 21.11 1.53 -4.11
C VAL A 26 21.01 2.28 -2.80
N ASP A 27 19.98 1.94 -2.04
CA ASP A 27 19.89 2.27 -0.62
C ASP A 27 21.10 1.61 0.03
N THR A 28 22.21 2.34 0.03
CA THR A 28 23.37 2.09 0.86
C THR A 28 22.92 2.46 2.26
N GLY A 29 22.10 1.58 2.82
CA GLY A 29 21.68 1.63 4.19
C GLY A 29 22.91 1.88 5.05
N SER A 30 22.78 2.88 5.92
CA SER A 30 23.70 3.29 6.98
C SER A 30 24.87 2.32 7.18
N PRO A 31 26.14 2.73 7.02
CA PRO A 31 27.28 1.85 7.24
C PRO A 31 27.31 1.47 8.71
N THR A 32 26.64 0.37 9.03
CA THR A 32 26.73 -0.30 10.32
C THR A 32 28.20 -0.64 10.56
N VAL A 33 28.64 -0.58 11.81
CA VAL A 33 30.05 -0.77 12.22
C VAL A 33 30.69 -2.05 11.65
N SER A 34 29.88 -3.06 11.29
CA SER A 34 30.29 -4.26 10.56
C SER A 34 30.79 -3.97 9.14
N SER A 35 30.10 -3.09 8.40
CA SER A 35 30.56 -2.55 7.11
C SER A 35 31.89 -1.82 7.28
N SER A 36 32.09 -1.13 8.42
CA SER A 36 33.33 -0.40 8.68
C SER A 36 34.56 -1.30 8.79
N ARG A 37 34.41 -2.50 9.35
CA ARG A 37 35.49 -3.49 9.46
C ARG A 37 35.73 -4.20 8.13
N SER A 38 34.66 -4.41 7.34
CA SER A 38 34.72 -5.03 6.03
C SER A 38 35.51 -4.21 5.01
N TRP A 39 35.26 -2.89 4.90
CA TRP A 39 35.98 -2.07 3.91
C TRP A 39 37.46 -1.87 4.24
N LYS A 40 37.83 -1.73 5.52
CA LYS A 40 39.25 -1.64 5.92
C LYS A 40 40.02 -2.89 5.54
N SER A 41 39.39 -4.06 5.66
CA SER A 41 39.97 -5.33 5.21
C SER A 41 40.21 -5.33 3.71
N MET A 42 39.21 -4.89 2.93
CA MET A 42 39.32 -4.80 1.47
C MET A 42 40.36 -3.77 1.03
N GLU A 43 40.47 -2.65 1.74
CA GLU A 43 41.52 -1.66 1.51
C GLU A 43 42.92 -2.26 1.65
N MET A 44 43.16 -2.98 2.76
CA MET A 44 44.45 -3.66 3.00
C MET A 44 44.74 -4.72 1.94
N GLU A 45 43.73 -5.48 1.52
CA GLU A 45 43.87 -6.49 0.48
C GLU A 45 44.28 -5.87 -0.86
N ILE A 46 43.60 -4.81 -1.30
CA ILE A 46 43.91 -4.10 -2.54
C ILE A 46 45.32 -3.49 -2.49
N GLN A 47 45.70 -2.89 -1.35
CA GLN A 47 47.07 -2.38 -1.16
C GLN A 47 48.12 -3.48 -1.34
N SER A 48 47.91 -4.64 -0.70
CA SER A 48 48.80 -5.80 -0.85
C SER A 48 48.85 -6.30 -2.30
N LEU A 49 47.72 -6.30 -3.03
CA LEU A 49 47.70 -6.71 -4.44
C LEU A 49 48.43 -5.73 -5.36
N LEU A 50 48.32 -4.42 -5.11
CA LEU A 50 49.07 -3.39 -5.85
C LEU A 50 50.58 -3.51 -5.59
N GLU A 51 50.99 -3.80 -4.35
CA GLU A 51 52.39 -4.04 -4.00
C GLU A 51 52.94 -5.29 -4.69
N LYS A 52 52.18 -6.39 -4.69
CA LYS A 52 52.55 -7.61 -5.45
C LYS A 52 52.68 -7.35 -6.96
N LEU A 53 51.81 -6.51 -7.53
CA LEU A 53 51.89 -6.14 -8.95
C LEU A 53 53.12 -5.27 -9.25
N LEU A 54 53.49 -4.37 -8.33
CA LEU A 54 54.74 -3.62 -8.40
C LEU A 54 55.95 -4.57 -8.39
N ASP A 55 56.01 -5.50 -7.43
CA ASP A 55 57.09 -6.49 -7.34
C ASP A 55 57.23 -7.34 -8.61
N THR A 56 56.09 -7.73 -9.19
CA THR A 56 56.03 -8.48 -10.45
C THR A 56 56.56 -7.65 -11.63
N ASN A 57 56.19 -6.38 -11.71
CA ASN A 57 56.69 -5.46 -12.74
C ASN A 57 58.19 -5.21 -12.61
N ASP A 58 58.71 -5.15 -11.38
CA ASP A 58 60.14 -5.00 -11.13
C ASP A 58 60.91 -6.28 -11.47
N ALA A 59 60.35 -7.46 -11.17
CA ALA A 59 60.91 -8.73 -11.61
C ALA A 59 60.95 -8.83 -13.14
N MET A 60 59.87 -8.42 -13.82
CA MET A 60 59.82 -8.34 -15.28
C MET A 60 60.88 -7.40 -15.84
N SER A 61 61.13 -6.27 -15.17
CA SER A 61 62.18 -5.29 -15.52
C SER A 61 63.57 -5.90 -15.43
N ARG A 62 63.86 -6.65 -14.36
CA ARG A 62 65.14 -7.36 -14.20
C ARG A 62 65.34 -8.44 -15.26
N CYS A 63 64.32 -9.24 -15.55
CA CYS A 63 64.38 -10.27 -16.59
C CYS A 63 64.58 -9.65 -17.99
N ALA A 64 63.85 -8.58 -18.32
CA ALA A 64 63.99 -7.87 -19.59
C ALA A 64 65.39 -7.28 -19.78
N ALA A 65 66.02 -6.79 -18.70
CA ALA A 65 67.39 -6.29 -18.73
C ALA A 65 68.45 -7.39 -18.96
N SER A 66 68.17 -8.62 -18.52
CA SER A 66 69.07 -9.78 -18.71
C SER A 66 68.95 -10.46 -20.09
N ALA A 67 67.89 -10.15 -20.85
CA ALA A 67 67.63 -10.69 -22.17
C ALA A 67 68.05 -9.71 -23.28
N ALA A 68 68.19 -10.19 -24.51
CA ALA A 68 68.36 -9.32 -25.67
C ALA A 68 67.16 -8.36 -25.78
N PRO A 69 67.36 -7.03 -25.82
CA PRO A 69 66.26 -6.08 -25.87
C PRO A 69 65.42 -6.30 -27.14
N THR A 70 64.13 -6.52 -26.96
CA THR A 70 63.16 -6.57 -28.06
C THR A 70 62.08 -5.52 -27.86
N THR A 71 61.67 -4.87 -28.94
CA THR A 71 60.64 -3.82 -28.90
C THR A 71 59.34 -4.30 -28.24
N SER A 72 58.95 -5.55 -28.46
CA SER A 72 57.75 -6.15 -27.88
C SER A 72 57.83 -6.30 -26.36
N VAL A 73 58.98 -6.69 -25.80
CA VAL A 73 59.20 -6.79 -24.36
C VAL A 73 59.16 -5.41 -23.71
N THR A 74 59.83 -4.42 -24.32
CA THR A 74 59.83 -3.04 -23.81
C THR A 74 58.42 -2.42 -23.81
N GLN A 75 57.64 -2.62 -24.88
CA GLN A 75 56.27 -2.12 -24.97
C GLN A 75 55.33 -2.77 -23.95
N LYS A 76 55.42 -4.09 -23.77
CA LYS A 76 54.64 -4.79 -22.74
C LYS A 76 54.96 -4.27 -21.35
N LEU A 77 56.23 -4.08 -21.04
CA LEU A 77 56.66 -3.59 -19.75
C LEU A 77 56.17 -2.17 -19.47
N ALA A 78 56.26 -1.29 -20.46
CA ALA A 78 55.68 0.06 -20.38
C ALA A 78 54.17 -0.02 -20.07
N ARG A 79 53.43 -0.86 -20.80
CA ARG A 79 52.00 -1.08 -20.52
C ARG A 79 51.71 -1.59 -19.12
N HIS A 80 52.52 -2.52 -18.61
CA HIS A 80 52.37 -3.03 -17.24
C HIS A 80 52.60 -1.95 -16.18
N ARG A 81 53.52 -1.01 -16.43
CA ARG A 81 53.73 0.16 -15.57
C ARG A 81 52.56 1.14 -15.63
N ASP A 82 52.01 1.39 -16.82
CA ASP A 82 50.83 2.23 -17.00
C ASP A 82 49.63 1.66 -16.23
N ILE A 83 49.34 0.37 -16.39
CA ILE A 83 48.23 -0.31 -15.70
C ILE A 83 48.36 -0.21 -14.17
N LEU A 84 49.57 -0.46 -13.64
CA LEU A 84 49.82 -0.32 -12.21
C LEU A 84 49.60 1.13 -11.73
N HIS A 85 50.04 2.10 -12.52
CA HIS A 85 49.84 3.52 -12.21
C HIS A 85 48.35 3.88 -12.18
N GLU A 86 47.59 3.48 -13.20
CA GLU A 86 46.14 3.70 -13.30
C GLU A 86 45.40 3.08 -12.11
N PHE A 87 45.66 1.81 -11.77
CA PHE A 87 45.02 1.17 -10.61
C PHE A 87 45.41 1.82 -9.28
N THR A 88 46.65 2.26 -9.12
CA THR A 88 47.08 2.96 -7.91
C THR A 88 46.37 4.31 -7.77
N GLN A 89 46.20 5.03 -8.87
CA GLN A 89 45.48 6.30 -8.88
C GLN A 89 43.99 6.11 -8.56
N GLU A 90 43.34 5.14 -9.20
CA GLU A 90 41.93 4.83 -8.96
C GLU A 90 41.69 4.38 -7.51
N PHE A 91 42.57 3.54 -6.97
CA PHE A 91 42.50 3.13 -5.57
C PHE A 91 42.57 4.33 -4.62
N ARG A 92 43.51 5.26 -4.82
CA ARG A 92 43.61 6.48 -4.01
C ARG A 92 42.36 7.35 -4.13
N ARG A 93 41.82 7.51 -5.35
CA ARG A 93 40.60 8.28 -5.61
C ARG A 93 39.40 7.70 -4.87
N ILE A 94 39.19 6.39 -4.98
CA ILE A 94 38.08 5.68 -4.32
C ILE A 94 38.22 5.74 -2.80
N LYS A 95 39.42 5.47 -2.27
CA LYS A 95 39.72 5.58 -0.83
C LYS A 95 39.43 6.98 -0.29
N GLY A 96 39.85 8.03 -1.00
CA GLY A 96 39.59 9.42 -0.63
C GLY A 96 38.10 9.75 -0.62
N ASN A 97 37.36 9.33 -1.64
CA ASN A 97 35.91 9.52 -1.72
C ASN A 97 35.19 8.84 -0.54
N MET A 98 35.56 7.59 -0.25
CA MET A 98 34.97 6.84 0.86
C MET A 98 35.24 7.50 2.22
N ASN A 99 36.45 8.03 2.43
CA ASN A 99 36.78 8.76 3.66
C ASN A 99 35.93 10.04 3.80
N SER A 100 35.78 10.81 2.72
CA SER A 100 34.92 12.01 2.69
C SER A 100 33.45 11.68 3.00
N MET A 101 32.91 10.61 2.41
CA MET A 101 31.55 10.15 2.70
C MET A 101 31.38 9.73 4.16
N ARG A 102 32.40 9.09 4.76
CA ARG A 102 32.39 8.70 6.17
C ARG A 102 32.39 9.91 7.08
N GLU A 103 33.28 10.87 6.84
CA GLU A 103 33.35 12.13 7.60
C GLU A 103 32.01 12.87 7.52
N HIS A 104 31.41 12.96 6.33
CA HIS A 104 30.09 13.54 6.15
C HIS A 104 29.00 12.81 6.96
N ALA A 105 29.01 11.47 6.97
CA ALA A 105 28.07 10.68 7.75
C ALA A 105 28.25 10.89 9.26
N GLU A 106 29.49 10.98 9.75
CA GLU A 106 29.79 11.26 11.17
C GLU A 106 29.32 12.65 11.60
N LEU A 107 29.53 13.67 10.76
CA LEU A 107 29.01 15.02 11.00
C LEU A 107 27.48 15.02 11.06
N LEU A 108 26.79 14.35 10.14
CA LEU A 108 25.33 14.25 10.17
C LEU A 108 24.79 13.48 11.37
N SER A 109 25.51 12.44 11.83
CA SER A 109 25.16 11.73 13.06
C SER A 109 25.27 12.66 14.27
N SER A 110 26.39 13.38 14.40
CA SER A 110 26.60 14.35 15.49
C SER A 110 25.50 15.41 15.53
N VAL A 111 25.16 16.01 14.37
CA VAL A 111 24.09 17.02 14.29
C VAL A 111 22.73 16.43 14.67
N ARG A 112 22.45 15.19 14.26
CA ARG A 112 21.19 14.51 14.64
C ARG A 112 21.13 14.28 16.15
N ASP A 113 22.23 13.87 16.76
CA ASP A 113 22.33 13.64 18.19
C ASP A 113 22.13 14.96 18.94
N ASP A 114 22.80 16.05 18.53
CA ASP A 114 22.62 17.40 19.09
C ASP A 114 21.16 17.90 18.97
N ILE A 115 20.52 17.70 17.81
CA ILE A 115 19.11 18.07 17.61
C ILE A 115 18.20 17.25 18.52
N SER A 116 18.48 15.96 18.66
CA SER A 116 17.69 15.06 19.49
C SER A 116 17.82 15.43 20.96
N GLU A 117 19.02 15.75 21.42
CA GLU A 117 19.31 16.26 22.75
C GLU A 117 18.64 17.63 23.00
N TYR A 118 18.71 18.55 22.04
CA TYR A 118 18.03 19.85 22.13
C TYR A 118 16.51 19.71 22.20
N LYS A 119 15.93 18.74 21.49
CA LYS A 119 14.50 18.41 21.60
C LYS A 119 14.16 17.72 22.92
N ALA A 120 15.01 16.82 23.41
CA ALA A 120 14.79 16.04 24.64
C ALA A 120 14.96 16.88 25.91
N SER A 121 15.88 17.84 25.91
CA SER A 121 16.11 18.77 27.02
C SER A 121 14.93 19.74 27.26
N GLY A 122 13.89 19.72 26.42
CA GLY A 122 12.75 20.63 26.54
C GLY A 122 13.10 22.09 26.28
N SER A 123 14.34 22.38 25.84
CA SER A 123 14.89 23.69 25.54
C SER A 123 14.32 24.29 24.24
N MET A 124 13.09 23.95 23.84
CA MET A 124 12.47 24.66 22.72
C MET A 124 12.16 26.10 23.14
N SER A 125 12.71 27.05 22.37
CA SER A 125 12.34 28.46 22.50
C SER A 125 10.83 28.62 22.63
N PRO A 126 10.33 29.46 23.55
CA PRO A 126 8.89 29.71 23.71
C PRO A 126 8.18 30.01 22.39
N ARG A 127 8.84 30.68 21.45
CA ARG A 127 8.33 30.94 20.10
C ARG A 127 8.04 29.66 19.30
N MET A 128 8.91 28.66 19.39
CA MET A 128 8.75 27.40 18.67
C MET A 128 7.62 26.55 19.25
N GLN A 129 7.43 26.60 20.57
CA GLN A 129 6.28 25.97 21.24
C GLN A 129 4.97 26.58 20.77
N LEU A 130 4.87 27.91 20.68
CA LEU A 130 3.69 28.60 20.17
C LEU A 130 3.38 28.27 18.70
N LEU A 131 4.41 28.13 17.85
CA LEU A 131 4.21 27.71 16.46
C LEU A 131 3.69 26.27 16.35
N ARG A 132 4.20 25.36 17.20
CA ARG A 132 3.70 23.99 17.29
C ARG A 132 2.26 23.96 17.80
N GLU A 133 1.94 24.75 18.82
CA GLU A 133 0.57 24.87 19.36
C GLU A 133 -0.38 25.39 18.28
N ARG A 134 0.02 26.41 17.53
CA ARG A 134 -0.75 26.91 16.38
C ARG A 134 -1.01 25.82 15.33
N ALA A 135 0.01 25.03 14.99
CA ALA A 135 -0.15 23.91 14.05
C ALA A 135 -1.10 22.84 14.59
N ALA A 136 -1.02 22.53 15.89
CA ALA A 136 -1.93 21.59 16.55
C ALA A 136 -3.38 22.12 16.54
N ILE A 137 -3.59 23.39 16.89
CA ILE A 137 -4.90 24.05 16.83
C ILE A 137 -5.47 23.98 15.41
N HIS A 138 -4.65 24.27 14.39
CA HIS A 138 -5.10 24.21 13.01
C HIS A 138 -5.51 22.79 12.57
N GLY A 139 -4.78 21.77 13.06
CA GLY A 139 -5.16 20.36 12.89
C GLY A 139 -6.48 20.03 13.60
N SER A 140 -6.68 20.52 14.82
CA SER A 140 -7.93 20.34 15.57
C SER A 140 -9.13 21.02 14.89
N ILE A 141 -8.95 22.20 14.29
CA ILE A 141 -10.01 22.88 13.53
C ILE A 141 -10.45 22.02 12.34
N SER A 142 -9.51 21.50 11.55
CA SER A 142 -9.83 20.60 10.44
C SER A 142 -10.59 19.34 10.90
N HIS A 143 -10.18 18.76 12.02
CA HIS A 143 -10.86 17.59 12.59
C HIS A 143 -12.28 17.93 13.07
N ILE A 144 -12.51 19.13 13.61
CA ILE A 144 -13.84 19.60 13.99
C ILE A 144 -14.75 19.72 12.76
N ASP A 145 -14.23 20.22 11.63
CA ASP A 145 -14.99 20.31 10.38
C ASP A 145 -15.44 18.91 9.88
N ASP A 146 -14.58 17.90 9.99
CA ASP A 146 -14.92 16.51 9.66
C ASP A 146 -16.04 15.98 10.58
N VAL A 147 -15.95 16.23 11.89
CA VAL A 147 -16.98 15.85 12.87
C VAL A 147 -18.31 16.58 12.58
N ILE A 148 -18.28 17.85 12.19
CA ILE A 148 -19.48 18.61 11.80
C ILE A 148 -20.11 17.99 10.54
N SER A 149 -19.30 17.67 9.53
CA SER A 149 -19.76 17.03 8.30
C SER A 149 -20.41 15.67 8.57
N GLN A 150 -19.80 14.86 9.45
CA GLN A 150 -20.35 13.59 9.89
C GLN A 150 -21.69 13.78 10.61
N ALA A 151 -21.77 14.73 11.54
CA ALA A 151 -23.00 15.04 12.28
C ALA A 151 -24.13 15.52 11.34
N GLN A 152 -23.82 16.31 10.32
CA GLN A 152 -24.80 16.72 9.31
C GLN A 152 -25.31 15.53 8.49
N THR A 153 -24.42 14.62 8.10
CA THR A 153 -24.77 13.37 7.42
C THR A 153 -25.69 12.51 8.29
N THR A 154 -25.36 12.33 9.56
CA THR A 154 -26.21 11.61 10.52
C THR A 154 -27.58 12.28 10.67
N ARG A 155 -27.64 13.62 10.77
CA ARG A 155 -28.90 14.36 10.84
C ARG A 155 -29.77 14.13 9.60
N ALA A 156 -29.17 14.14 8.40
CA ALA A 156 -29.88 13.87 7.16
C ALA A 156 -30.45 12.44 7.13
N ALA A 157 -29.66 11.45 7.57
CA ALA A 157 -30.11 10.06 7.67
C ALA A 157 -31.29 9.88 8.64
N LEU A 158 -31.22 10.50 9.83
CA LEU A 158 -32.31 10.46 10.82
C LEU A 158 -33.58 11.12 10.30
N ASN A 159 -33.47 12.24 9.58
CA ASN A 159 -34.62 12.88 8.94
C ASN A 159 -35.26 11.99 7.88
N SER A 160 -34.45 11.29 7.07
CA SER A 160 -34.95 10.30 6.12
C SER A 160 -35.70 9.16 6.82
N GLN A 161 -35.11 8.61 7.90
CA GLN A 161 -35.77 7.58 8.72
C GLN A 161 -37.10 8.07 9.30
N ARG A 162 -37.18 9.33 9.76
CA ARG A 162 -38.43 9.91 10.26
C ARG A 162 -39.52 9.96 9.19
N THR A 163 -39.18 10.35 7.97
CA THR A 163 -40.13 10.35 6.84
C THR A 163 -40.62 8.93 6.55
N LEU A 164 -39.72 7.94 6.52
CA LEU A 164 -40.08 6.54 6.33
C LEU A 164 -41.02 6.01 7.42
N PHE A 165 -40.81 6.39 8.69
CA PHE A 165 -41.71 6.04 9.78
C PHE A 165 -43.10 6.69 9.64
N GLY A 166 -43.16 7.93 9.14
CA GLY A 166 -44.43 8.58 8.81
C GLY A 166 -45.21 7.81 7.73
N ASP A 167 -44.52 7.40 6.67
CA ASP A 167 -45.08 6.56 5.60
C ASP A 167 -45.57 5.20 6.12
N PHE A 168 -44.77 4.55 6.96
CA PHE A 168 -45.14 3.29 7.60
C PHE A 168 -46.39 3.44 8.47
N GLN A 169 -46.46 4.50 9.29
CA GLN A 169 -47.63 4.81 10.09
C GLN A 169 -48.88 4.99 9.23
N GLY A 170 -48.77 5.68 8.08
CA GLY A 170 -49.85 5.83 7.11
C GLY A 170 -50.32 4.49 6.54
N LYS A 171 -49.38 3.63 6.12
CA LYS A 171 -49.69 2.27 5.61
C LYS A 171 -50.33 1.38 6.69
N VAL A 172 -49.85 1.42 7.93
CA VAL A 172 -50.43 0.68 9.06
C VAL A 172 -51.85 1.16 9.34
N LYS A 173 -52.11 2.47 9.28
CA LYS A 173 -53.46 3.03 9.44
C LYS A 173 -54.40 2.52 8.34
N LEU A 174 -53.95 2.54 7.08
CA LEU A 174 -54.72 2.00 5.96
C LEU A 174 -55.05 0.50 6.14
N LEU A 175 -54.11 -0.29 6.64
CA LEU A 175 -54.37 -1.70 6.98
C LEU A 175 -55.38 -1.83 8.12
N SER A 176 -55.24 -1.01 9.17
CA SER A 176 -56.17 -0.95 10.31
C SER A 176 -57.60 -0.66 9.85
N ASP A 177 -57.79 0.25 8.88
CA ASP A 177 -59.12 0.58 8.34
C ASP A 177 -59.73 -0.58 7.51
N LYS A 178 -58.89 -1.44 6.92
CA LYS A 178 -59.35 -2.61 6.15
C LYS A 178 -59.69 -3.82 7.05
N PHE A 179 -59.09 -3.94 8.22
CA PHE A 179 -59.32 -5.07 9.13
C PHE A 179 -60.80 -5.27 9.52
N PRO A 180 -61.57 -4.24 9.89
CA PRO A 180 -63.00 -4.39 10.19
C PRO A 180 -63.80 -4.91 8.99
N ILE A 181 -63.46 -4.49 7.77
CA ILE A 181 -64.13 -4.95 6.55
C ILE A 181 -63.87 -6.44 6.34
N ILE A 182 -62.60 -6.86 6.45
CA ILE A 182 -62.22 -8.28 6.33
C ILE A 182 -62.93 -9.11 7.41
N ARG A 183 -62.96 -8.62 8.66
CA ARG A 183 -63.71 -9.28 9.75
C ARG A 183 -65.20 -9.36 9.45
N GLY A 184 -65.80 -8.30 8.92
CA GLY A 184 -67.21 -8.28 8.55
C GLY A 184 -67.55 -9.29 7.45
N LEU A 185 -66.71 -9.40 6.42
CA LEU A 185 -66.86 -10.42 5.37
C LEU A 185 -66.75 -11.84 5.94
N LEU A 186 -65.80 -12.10 6.84
CA LEU A 186 -65.67 -13.38 7.53
C LEU A 186 -66.92 -13.74 8.34
N VAL A 187 -67.45 -12.81 9.14
CA VAL A 187 -68.68 -13.03 9.93
C VAL A 187 -69.88 -13.28 9.03
N ASN A 188 -70.01 -12.51 7.94
CA ASN A 188 -71.11 -12.69 6.98
C ASN A 188 -71.02 -14.05 6.27
N GLN A 189 -69.82 -14.49 5.90
CA GLN A 189 -69.62 -15.83 5.33
C GLN A 189 -69.95 -16.93 6.34
N GLU A 190 -69.50 -16.81 7.59
CA GLU A 190 -69.82 -17.79 8.65
C GLU A 190 -71.33 -17.88 8.88
N ALA A 191 -72.03 -16.74 8.90
CA ALA A 191 -73.49 -16.70 9.03
C ALA A 191 -74.20 -17.31 7.82
N ALA A 192 -73.71 -17.08 6.59
CA ALA A 192 -74.26 -17.70 5.39
C ALA A 192 -74.11 -19.22 5.40
N ILE A 193 -72.95 -19.74 5.81
CA ILE A 193 -72.69 -21.18 5.96
C ILE A 193 -73.65 -21.80 6.98
N LYS A 194 -73.84 -21.16 8.14
CA LYS A 194 -74.78 -21.64 9.18
C LYS A 194 -76.23 -21.68 8.68
N ARG A 195 -76.70 -20.65 7.97
CA ARG A 195 -78.06 -20.63 7.38
C ARG A 195 -78.25 -21.75 6.36
N TYR A 196 -77.27 -21.97 5.49
CA TYR A 196 -77.33 -23.03 4.49
C TYR A 196 -77.40 -24.41 5.15
N SER A 197 -76.57 -24.66 6.18
CA SER A 197 -76.60 -25.91 6.95
C SER A 197 -77.93 -26.15 7.66
N HIS A 198 -78.55 -25.11 8.24
CA HIS A 198 -79.86 -25.21 8.89
C HIS A 198 -80.98 -25.53 7.90
N SER A 199 -81.00 -24.88 6.73
CA SER A 199 -81.97 -25.16 5.65
C SER A 199 -81.88 -26.62 5.21
N LEU A 200 -80.66 -27.12 4.95
CA LEU A 200 -80.40 -28.51 4.57
C LEU A 200 -80.85 -29.52 5.63
N CYS A 201 -80.68 -29.20 6.92
CA CYS A 201 -81.13 -30.05 8.02
C CYS A 201 -82.66 -30.09 8.11
N SER A 202 -83.32 -28.93 7.96
CA SER A 202 -84.79 -28.83 7.94
C SER A 202 -85.40 -29.58 6.76
N ASP A 203 -84.83 -29.45 5.56
CA ASP A 203 -85.32 -30.14 4.36
C ASP A 203 -85.21 -31.66 4.53
N ARG A 204 -84.04 -32.18 4.95
CA ARG A 204 -83.89 -33.62 5.24
C ARG A 204 -84.84 -34.11 6.32
N GLY A 205 -85.07 -33.32 7.37
CA GLY A 205 -86.04 -33.64 8.42
C GLY A 205 -87.46 -33.79 7.87
N LEU A 206 -87.88 -32.87 6.99
CA LEU A 206 -89.18 -32.96 6.31
C LEU A 206 -89.29 -34.20 5.44
N TYR A 207 -88.24 -34.54 4.68
CA TYR A 207 -88.24 -35.76 3.85
C TYR A 207 -88.41 -37.02 4.69
N VAL A 208 -87.72 -37.13 5.83
CA VAL A 208 -87.86 -38.28 6.73
C VAL A 208 -89.28 -38.39 7.30
N VAL A 209 -89.89 -37.27 7.73
CA VAL A 209 -91.26 -37.28 8.26
C VAL A 209 -92.28 -37.65 7.19
N LEU A 210 -92.12 -37.14 5.97
CA LEU A 210 -92.96 -37.51 4.83
C LEU A 210 -92.86 -39.00 4.50
N ASP A 211 -91.64 -39.57 4.50
CA ASP A 211 -91.43 -41.01 4.27
C ASP A 211 -92.14 -41.88 5.32
N TYR A 212 -92.07 -41.50 6.61
CA TYR A 212 -92.78 -42.21 7.69
C TYR A 212 -94.31 -42.14 7.56
N LEU A 213 -94.86 -40.97 7.19
CA LEU A 213 -96.31 -40.82 6.97
C LEU A 213 -96.82 -41.62 5.78
N LEU A 214 -96.02 -41.69 4.71
CA LEU A 214 -96.35 -42.49 3.52
C LEU A 214 -96.34 -43.99 3.84
N ALA A 215 -95.38 -44.45 4.66
CA ALA A 215 -95.29 -45.83 5.11
C ALA A 215 -96.46 -46.26 6.02
N PHE A 216 -97.04 -45.36 6.83
CA PHE A 216 -98.19 -45.68 7.69
C PHE A 216 -99.53 -45.72 6.94
N LYS A 217 -99.61 -45.11 5.75
CA LYS A 217 -100.86 -44.99 4.98
C LYS A 217 -101.07 -46.15 3.99
N MET A 218 -100.05 -46.98 3.76
CA MET A 218 -100.14 -48.26 3.04
C MET A 218 -100.35 -49.41 4.02
#